data_AF-A0A955CIJ8-F1
#
_entry.id   AF-A0A955CIJ8-F1
#
_cell.length_a   1.000
_cell.length_b   1.000
_cell.length_c   1.000
_cell.angle_alpha   90.00
_cell.angle_beta   90.00
_cell.angle_gamma   90.00
#
_symmetry.space_group_name_H-M   'P 1'
#
loop_
_entity.id
_entity.type
_entity.pdbx_description
1 polymer ?
#
loop_
_entity_poly.entity_id
_entity_poly.type
_entity_poly.pdbx_seq_one_letter_code
_entity_poly.pdbx_strand_id
1 'polypeptide(L)'
;MSGNRLTRFLRRHGTAAPRMAGWALLRSLYCREGVRRCIRPWVRARHPQKWLFVVGCYNSGTTVTQQLLAAHPAIRTLPWEGTLITSVLANPEDAGWTRMWIRCPELMRMPDGQRPDLADRIVRDWSPWWGSGGTVFLEKSITNVTRMEWLDRHFPQAYFLGVTRNGYCASEGIRRKARPRPAVAKTFGTTYSLEMAGQQWVAANQSLRAGAQLVQRYHEIRYEDLMSQPARNLAEIWKFIGLPVPEVQDTLGGVRVNGREFQLQRETNRGSFSRLTANDIAQLRSVIQGEMERLRYPLDVEFTEPQTECLTETRRHGDA
;
A
#
# COMPACT_ATOMS: atom_id res chain seq x y z
N MET A 1 -0.18 -8.32 16.82
CA MET A 1 0.34 -6.94 16.57
C MET A 1 -0.53 -6.12 15.61
N SER A 2 -1.87 -6.15 15.73
CA SER A 2 -2.78 -5.33 14.88
C SER A 2 -3.01 -3.90 15.42
N GLY A 3 -2.56 -3.62 16.65
CA GLY A 3 -2.88 -2.38 17.38
C GLY A 3 -2.31 -1.09 16.77
N ASN A 4 -1.22 -1.15 15.99
CA ASN A 4 -0.46 0.04 15.56
C ASN A 4 -0.97 0.70 14.24
N ARG A 5 -1.76 -0.03 13.43
CA ARG A 5 -2.46 0.57 12.27
C ARG A 5 -3.82 1.15 12.66
N LEU A 6 -4.51 0.49 13.59
CA LEU A 6 -5.80 0.92 14.11
C LEU A 6 -5.64 2.24 14.88
N THR A 7 -4.68 2.33 15.81
CA THR A 7 -4.38 3.57 16.57
C THR A 7 -4.12 4.81 15.72
N ARG A 8 -3.51 4.65 14.53
CA ARG A 8 -3.29 5.76 13.58
C ARG A 8 -4.54 6.18 12.80
N PHE A 9 -5.45 5.24 12.53
CA PHE A 9 -6.79 5.54 12.01
C PHE A 9 -7.67 6.22 13.08
N LEU A 10 -7.50 5.81 14.35
CA LEU A 10 -8.29 6.24 15.51
C LEU A 10 -8.02 7.68 15.95
N ARG A 11 -6.76 8.15 15.95
CA ARG A 11 -6.45 9.59 16.18
C ARG A 11 -7.10 10.51 15.14
N ARG A 12 -7.48 9.98 13.97
CA ARG A 12 -8.00 10.73 12.83
C ARG A 12 -9.52 10.85 12.77
N HIS A 13 -10.28 10.13 13.61
CA HIS A 13 -11.75 10.09 13.56
C HIS A 13 -12.46 10.27 14.92
N GLY A 14 -11.75 10.55 16.02
CA GLY A 14 -12.37 10.99 17.28
C GLY A 14 -13.34 10.00 17.94
N THR A 15 -13.20 8.69 17.70
CA THR A 15 -14.14 7.68 18.22
C THR A 15 -13.66 7.03 19.52
N ALA A 16 -14.52 7.00 20.54
CA ALA A 16 -14.24 6.43 21.86
C ALA A 16 -14.02 4.89 21.87
N ALA A 17 -12.98 4.43 22.59
CA ALA A 17 -13.12 3.36 23.58
C ALA A 17 -13.95 2.11 23.18
N PRO A 18 -15.18 2.00 23.70
CA PRO A 18 -16.05 0.83 23.56
C PRO A 18 -16.64 0.65 22.14
N ARG A 19 -16.79 1.73 21.36
CA ARG A 19 -17.19 1.63 19.94
C ARG A 19 -16.11 0.87 19.13
N MET A 20 -14.85 0.91 19.57
CA MET A 20 -13.73 0.27 18.88
C MET A 20 -13.72 -1.25 18.98
N ALA A 21 -14.03 -1.80 20.17
CA ALA A 21 -14.10 -3.25 20.37
C ALA A 21 -15.23 -3.85 19.53
N GLY A 22 -16.39 -3.18 19.49
CA GLY A 22 -17.53 -3.56 18.65
C GLY A 22 -17.18 -3.56 17.15
N TRP A 23 -16.48 -2.53 16.66
CA TRP A 23 -16.05 -2.47 15.26
C TRP A 23 -15.01 -3.53 14.89
N ALA A 24 -14.05 -3.81 15.77
CA ALA A 24 -13.06 -4.86 15.54
C ALA A 24 -13.68 -6.26 15.56
N LEU A 25 -14.65 -6.49 16.44
CA LEU A 25 -15.42 -7.73 16.50
C LEU A 25 -16.31 -7.90 15.27
N LEU A 26 -17.07 -6.87 14.89
CA LEU A 26 -17.91 -6.87 13.70
C LEU A 26 -17.10 -7.17 12.44
N ARG A 27 -15.93 -6.54 12.31
CA ARG A 27 -14.96 -6.89 11.27
C ARG A 27 -14.57 -8.35 11.32
N SER A 28 -14.09 -8.84 12.46
CA SER A 28 -13.60 -10.20 12.62
C SER A 28 -14.65 -11.24 12.21
N LEU A 29 -15.91 -10.99 12.58
CA LEU A 29 -17.05 -11.80 12.19
C LEU A 29 -17.34 -11.69 10.68
N TYR A 30 -17.43 -10.48 10.12
CA TYR A 30 -17.67 -10.28 8.68
C TYR A 30 -16.53 -10.81 7.80
N CYS A 31 -15.29 -10.82 8.29
CA CYS A 31 -14.16 -11.39 7.56
C CYS A 31 -14.25 -12.93 7.44
N ARG A 32 -15.17 -13.61 8.14
CA ARG A 32 -15.43 -15.04 7.95
C ARG A 32 -16.33 -15.27 6.74
N GLU A 33 -15.90 -16.14 5.83
CA GLU A 33 -16.67 -16.43 4.60
C GLU A 33 -18.07 -16.97 4.89
N GLY A 34 -18.23 -17.82 5.91
CA GLY A 34 -19.56 -18.33 6.29
C GLY A 34 -20.54 -17.21 6.63
N VAL A 35 -20.10 -16.19 7.35
CA VAL A 35 -20.93 -15.02 7.69
C VAL A 35 -21.30 -14.24 6.43
N ARG A 36 -20.31 -13.94 5.55
CA ARG A 36 -20.59 -13.24 4.29
C ARG A 36 -21.53 -14.02 3.39
N ARG A 37 -21.32 -15.33 3.26
CA ARG A 37 -22.16 -16.19 2.43
C ARG A 37 -23.62 -16.15 2.88
N CYS A 38 -23.88 -16.15 4.20
CA CYS A 38 -25.22 -16.02 4.73
C CYS A 38 -25.83 -14.65 4.41
N ILE A 39 -25.11 -13.54 4.64
CA ILE A 39 -25.70 -12.21 4.51
C ILE A 39 -25.77 -11.67 3.08
N ARG A 40 -24.89 -12.13 2.17
CA ARG A 40 -24.73 -11.62 0.80
C ARG A 40 -26.04 -11.53 -0.01
N PRO A 41 -27.00 -12.47 0.08
CA PRO A 41 -28.29 -12.35 -0.60
C PRO A 41 -29.07 -11.09 -0.26
N TRP A 42 -28.87 -10.52 0.93
CA TRP A 42 -29.53 -9.28 1.38
C TRP A 42 -28.65 -8.04 1.24
N VAL A 43 -27.41 -8.19 0.77
CA VAL A 43 -26.51 -7.05 0.55
C VAL A 43 -26.75 -6.47 -0.84
N ARG A 44 -27.28 -5.24 -0.87
CA ARG A 44 -27.37 -4.45 -2.11
C ARG A 44 -25.98 -4.07 -2.59
N ALA A 45 -25.64 -4.49 -3.81
CA ALA A 45 -24.43 -4.08 -4.49
C ALA A 45 -24.44 -2.56 -4.73
N ARG A 46 -23.36 -1.88 -4.34
CA ARG A 46 -23.13 -0.45 -4.58
C ARG A 46 -22.14 -0.32 -5.72
N HIS A 47 -22.52 0.39 -6.77
CA HIS A 47 -21.67 0.67 -7.92
C HIS A 47 -21.30 2.16 -7.92
N PRO A 48 -20.01 2.52 -7.74
CA PRO A 48 -19.52 3.87 -7.96
C PRO A 48 -19.58 4.20 -9.46
N GLN A 49 -19.35 5.48 -9.80
CA GLN A 49 -19.14 5.87 -11.19
C GLN A 49 -17.76 5.41 -11.69
N LYS A 50 -16.75 5.41 -10.81
CA LYS A 50 -15.37 5.01 -11.13
C LYS A 50 -14.78 4.12 -10.04
N TRP A 51 -13.93 3.19 -10.45
CA TRP A 51 -13.12 2.37 -9.55
C TRP A 51 -11.68 2.81 -9.64
N LEU A 52 -11.02 3.04 -8.50
CA LEU A 52 -9.60 3.37 -8.43
C LEU A 52 -8.87 2.29 -7.65
N PHE A 53 -8.05 1.51 -8.34
CA PHE A 53 -7.20 0.49 -7.74
C PHE A 53 -5.79 1.06 -7.53
N VAL A 54 -5.40 1.23 -6.27
CA VAL A 54 -4.02 1.59 -5.91
C VAL A 54 -3.20 0.32 -5.80
N VAL A 55 -2.29 0.12 -6.74
CA VAL A 55 -1.45 -1.08 -6.90
C VAL A 55 0.03 -0.74 -6.74
N GLY A 56 0.88 -1.75 -6.53
CA GLY A 56 2.32 -1.56 -6.41
C GLY A 56 2.99 -2.69 -5.64
N CYS A 57 4.15 -2.40 -5.05
CA CYS A 57 4.81 -3.35 -4.15
C CYS A 57 4.45 -3.08 -2.68
N TYR A 58 4.58 -4.12 -1.84
CA TYR A 58 4.55 -3.93 -0.39
C TYR A 58 5.61 -2.91 0.01
N ASN A 59 5.25 -2.05 0.96
CA ASN A 59 6.14 -1.01 1.50
C ASN A 59 6.53 0.13 0.53
N SER A 60 5.91 0.23 -0.65
CA SER A 60 6.08 1.36 -1.57
C SER A 60 5.22 2.59 -1.27
N GLY A 61 4.63 2.71 -0.08
CA GLY A 61 3.86 3.91 0.29
C GLY A 61 2.39 3.93 -0.15
N THR A 62 1.86 2.87 -0.73
CA THR A 62 0.45 2.77 -1.17
C THR A 62 -0.59 3.15 -0.10
N THR A 63 -0.33 2.86 1.19
CA THR A 63 -1.22 3.29 2.28
C THR A 63 -1.25 4.79 2.50
N VAL A 64 -0.11 5.51 2.40
CA VAL A 64 -0.15 6.97 2.51
C VAL A 64 -0.77 7.57 1.26
N THR A 65 -0.50 7.02 0.08
CA THR A 65 -1.15 7.41 -1.18
C THR A 65 -2.67 7.30 -1.09
N GLN A 66 -3.19 6.15 -0.66
CA GLN A 66 -4.63 5.94 -0.43
C GLN A 66 -5.20 6.98 0.54
N GLN A 67 -4.50 7.27 1.65
CA GLN A 67 -4.99 8.22 2.66
C GLN A 67 -5.07 9.66 2.14
N LEU A 68 -4.10 10.07 1.34
CA LEU A 68 -4.07 11.40 0.73
C LEU A 68 -5.18 11.53 -0.32
N LEU A 69 -5.34 10.53 -1.19
CA LEU A 69 -6.40 10.54 -2.20
C LEU A 69 -7.80 10.50 -1.58
N ALA A 70 -7.99 9.69 -0.53
CA ALA A 70 -9.28 9.60 0.19
C ALA A 70 -9.64 10.88 0.98
N ALA A 71 -8.78 11.90 1.01
CA ALA A 71 -9.14 13.22 1.50
C ALA A 71 -10.06 13.99 0.55
N HIS A 72 -10.14 13.59 -0.73
CA HIS A 72 -11.05 14.19 -1.69
C HIS A 72 -12.51 13.81 -1.38
N PRO A 73 -13.46 14.77 -1.35
CA PRO A 73 -14.86 14.50 -1.00
C PRO A 73 -15.60 13.48 -1.87
N ALA A 74 -15.16 13.26 -3.12
CA ALA A 74 -15.75 12.31 -4.05
C ALA A 74 -15.20 10.88 -3.90
N ILE A 75 -14.10 10.70 -3.17
CA ILE A 75 -13.45 9.40 -2.99
C ILE A 75 -13.94 8.75 -1.71
N ARG A 76 -14.32 7.48 -1.80
CA ARG A 76 -14.60 6.60 -0.65
C ARG A 76 -13.66 5.41 -0.73
N THR A 77 -13.25 4.89 0.42
CA THR A 77 -12.33 3.76 0.50
C THR A 77 -12.80 2.78 1.56
N LEU A 78 -12.34 1.55 1.46
CA LEU A 78 -12.44 0.58 2.54
C LEU A 78 -11.50 0.96 3.71
N PRO A 79 -11.87 0.60 4.96
CA PRO A 79 -10.98 0.75 6.11
C PRO A 79 -9.79 -0.23 6.10
N TRP A 80 -9.82 -1.26 5.24
CA TRP A 80 -8.79 -2.30 5.10
C TRP A 80 -8.54 -2.63 3.63
N GLU A 81 -7.61 -3.56 3.38
CA GLU A 81 -7.41 -4.13 2.04
C GLU A 81 -8.66 -4.93 1.63
N GLY A 82 -9.17 -4.67 0.43
CA GLY A 82 -10.41 -5.28 -0.06
C GLY A 82 -10.31 -6.79 -0.20
N THR A 83 -9.11 -7.32 -0.45
CA THR A 83 -8.84 -8.77 -0.47
C THR A 83 -9.10 -9.45 0.87
N LEU A 84 -9.10 -8.72 2.00
CA LEU A 84 -9.44 -9.30 3.31
C LEU A 84 -10.95 -9.41 3.56
N ILE A 85 -11.75 -8.78 2.69
CA ILE A 85 -13.20 -8.66 2.84
C ILE A 85 -13.93 -9.59 1.86
N THR A 86 -13.23 -10.24 0.93
CA THR A 86 -13.81 -11.20 -0.03
C THR A 86 -12.97 -12.47 -0.13
N SER A 87 -13.62 -13.60 -0.39
CA SER A 87 -12.94 -14.89 -0.69
C SER A 87 -12.58 -15.04 -2.17
N VAL A 88 -13.06 -14.16 -3.04
CA VAL A 88 -12.79 -14.23 -4.48
C VAL A 88 -11.35 -13.82 -4.79
N LEU A 89 -10.84 -12.83 -4.06
CA LEU A 89 -9.50 -12.28 -4.24
C LEU A 89 -8.58 -12.81 -3.14
N ALA A 90 -7.95 -13.95 -3.39
CA ALA A 90 -7.08 -14.61 -2.39
C ALA A 90 -5.89 -13.73 -1.96
N ASN A 91 -5.37 -14.02 -0.76
CA ASN A 91 -4.18 -13.38 -0.21
C ASN A 91 -3.05 -14.40 -0.03
N PRO A 92 -1.78 -14.00 -0.18
CA PRO A 92 -0.67 -14.92 0.05
C PRO A 92 -0.60 -15.37 1.52
N GLU A 93 -1.15 -14.58 2.45
CA GLU A 93 -1.36 -14.96 3.84
C GLU A 93 -2.23 -16.22 4.02
N ASP A 94 -3.11 -16.54 3.08
CA ASP A 94 -3.96 -17.73 3.12
C ASP A 94 -3.13 -19.01 2.96
N ALA A 95 -2.03 -18.94 2.19
CA ALA A 95 -1.01 -19.98 2.06
C ALA A 95 0.17 -19.80 3.05
N GLY A 96 0.07 -18.85 3.99
CA GLY A 96 1.09 -18.58 5.00
C GLY A 96 2.22 -17.63 4.57
N TRP A 97 2.20 -17.16 3.32
CA TRP A 97 3.20 -16.29 2.71
C TRP A 97 2.91 -14.81 2.94
N THR A 98 2.95 -14.36 4.19
CA THR A 98 2.70 -12.95 4.53
C THR A 98 3.55 -12.01 3.68
N ARG A 99 2.93 -11.16 2.85
CA ARG A 99 3.61 -10.21 1.93
C ARG A 99 4.58 -10.81 0.92
N MET A 100 4.38 -12.06 0.53
CA MET A 100 5.30 -12.79 -0.35
C MET A 100 4.54 -13.59 -1.41
N TRP A 101 3.80 -12.89 -2.28
CA TRP A 101 2.94 -13.52 -3.26
C TRP A 101 3.71 -14.28 -4.35
N ILE A 102 4.97 -13.94 -4.61
CA ILE A 102 5.82 -14.66 -5.58
C ILE A 102 6.02 -16.14 -5.21
N ARG A 103 5.74 -16.52 -3.96
CA ARG A 103 5.84 -17.91 -3.47
C ARG A 103 4.53 -18.68 -3.56
N CYS A 104 3.46 -18.03 -3.99
CA CYS A 104 2.16 -18.65 -4.27
C CYS A 104 1.49 -18.01 -5.50
N PRO A 105 2.17 -17.97 -6.67
CA PRO A 105 1.65 -17.27 -7.85
C PRO A 105 0.32 -17.86 -8.33
N GLU A 106 0.13 -19.17 -8.22
CA GLU A 106 -1.11 -19.87 -8.58
C GLU A 106 -2.31 -19.36 -7.80
N LEU A 107 -2.13 -19.03 -6.51
CA LEU A 107 -3.19 -18.48 -5.67
C LEU A 107 -3.57 -17.05 -6.09
N MET A 108 -2.67 -16.34 -6.76
CA MET A 108 -2.90 -14.95 -7.17
C MET A 108 -3.66 -14.86 -8.50
N ARG A 109 -3.61 -15.90 -9.32
CA ARG A 109 -4.27 -15.95 -10.64
C ARG A 109 -5.77 -15.80 -10.51
N MET A 110 -6.35 -15.03 -11.44
CA MET A 110 -7.78 -14.99 -11.64
C MET A 110 -8.17 -16.00 -12.72
N PRO A 111 -9.37 -16.59 -12.67
CA PRO A 111 -9.85 -17.47 -13.72
C PRO A 111 -9.99 -16.71 -15.04
N ASP A 112 -9.74 -17.42 -16.13
CA ASP A 112 -9.93 -16.90 -17.48
C ASP A 112 -11.41 -16.68 -17.82
N GLY A 113 -11.65 -15.92 -18.89
CA GLY A 113 -12.98 -15.62 -19.40
C GLY A 113 -13.73 -14.51 -18.66
N GLN A 114 -15.00 -14.32 -19.04
CA GLN A 114 -15.91 -13.38 -18.39
C GLN A 114 -16.55 -14.05 -17.17
N ARG A 115 -16.29 -13.48 -15.98
CA ARG A 115 -16.76 -13.95 -14.67
C ARG A 115 -17.46 -12.81 -13.91
N PRO A 116 -18.56 -12.24 -14.45
CA PRO A 116 -19.31 -11.18 -13.80
C PRO A 116 -19.87 -11.62 -12.44
N ASP A 117 -20.13 -12.93 -12.25
CA ASP A 117 -20.55 -13.51 -10.98
C ASP A 117 -19.52 -13.29 -9.86
N LEU A 118 -18.23 -13.36 -10.19
CA LEU A 118 -17.14 -13.12 -9.23
C LEU A 118 -16.99 -11.63 -8.91
N ALA A 119 -17.12 -10.77 -9.92
CA ALA A 119 -17.10 -9.33 -9.75
C ALA A 119 -18.27 -8.86 -8.86
N ASP A 120 -19.48 -9.35 -9.12
CA ASP A 120 -20.66 -9.07 -8.30
C ASP A 120 -20.49 -9.51 -6.84
N ARG A 121 -19.85 -10.67 -6.61
CA ARG A 121 -19.53 -11.13 -5.26
C ARG A 121 -18.55 -10.18 -4.56
N ILE A 122 -17.51 -9.73 -5.25
CA ILE A 122 -16.55 -8.76 -4.72
C ILE A 122 -17.28 -7.45 -4.36
N VAL A 123 -18.09 -6.92 -5.27
CA VAL A 123 -18.85 -5.67 -5.05
C VAL A 123 -19.78 -5.81 -3.85
N ARG A 124 -20.54 -6.91 -3.73
CA ARG A 124 -21.42 -7.15 -2.57
C ARG A 124 -20.64 -7.30 -1.27
N ASP A 125 -19.51 -8.02 -1.29
CA ASP A 125 -18.67 -8.17 -0.10
C ASP A 125 -18.09 -6.81 0.36
N TRP A 126 -17.76 -5.91 -0.56
CA TRP A 126 -17.27 -4.56 -0.21
C TRP A 126 -18.38 -3.58 0.19
N SER A 127 -19.58 -3.70 -0.39
CA SER A 127 -20.67 -2.72 -0.28
C SER A 127 -21.02 -2.24 1.14
N PRO A 128 -21.02 -3.10 2.18
CA PRO A 128 -21.32 -2.66 3.55
C PRO A 128 -20.26 -1.74 4.16
N TRP A 129 -19.04 -1.72 3.61
CA TRP A 129 -17.85 -1.13 4.25
C TRP A 129 -17.43 0.22 3.68
N TRP A 130 -18.11 0.73 2.66
CA TRP A 130 -17.85 2.05 2.12
C TRP A 130 -19.11 2.92 2.13
N GLY A 131 -18.93 4.17 2.58
CA GLY A 131 -20.03 5.11 2.76
C GLY A 131 -20.66 5.55 1.45
N SER A 132 -21.90 6.01 1.52
CA SER A 132 -22.58 6.69 0.41
C SER A 132 -21.97 8.08 0.12
N GLY A 133 -22.29 8.64 -1.03
CA GLY A 133 -21.98 10.03 -1.39
C GLY A 133 -20.61 10.27 -2.04
N GLY A 134 -19.85 9.23 -2.38
CA GLY A 134 -18.69 9.35 -3.27
C GLY A 134 -18.99 8.83 -4.67
N THR A 135 -18.40 9.44 -5.69
CA THR A 135 -18.49 8.96 -7.09
C THR A 135 -17.37 7.98 -7.44
N VAL A 136 -16.30 7.94 -6.65
CA VAL A 136 -15.15 7.07 -6.85
C VAL A 136 -14.96 6.15 -5.64
N PHE A 137 -14.85 4.85 -5.90
CA PHE A 137 -14.41 3.89 -4.89
C PHE A 137 -12.93 3.58 -5.08
N LEU A 138 -12.13 3.85 -4.05
CA LEU A 138 -10.71 3.54 -4.01
C LEU A 138 -10.51 2.23 -3.23
N GLU A 139 -9.96 1.24 -3.92
CA GLU A 139 -9.50 -0.02 -3.36
C GLU A 139 -7.98 -0.07 -3.38
N LYS A 140 -7.39 -0.58 -2.29
CA LYS A 140 -5.95 -0.77 -2.21
C LYS A 140 -5.66 -2.13 -1.59
N SER A 141 -5.29 -3.06 -2.46
CA SER A 141 -4.69 -4.34 -2.11
C SER A 141 -3.46 -4.57 -2.99
N ILE A 142 -2.31 -4.81 -2.38
CA ILE A 142 -1.03 -4.90 -3.11
C ILE A 142 -1.05 -6.01 -4.15
N THR A 143 -1.69 -7.13 -3.85
CA THR A 143 -1.80 -8.30 -4.71
C THR A 143 -2.60 -8.03 -5.99
N ASN A 144 -3.39 -6.96 -6.04
CA ASN A 144 -4.13 -6.60 -7.26
C ASN A 144 -3.22 -6.18 -8.41
N VAL A 145 -1.93 -5.95 -8.16
CA VAL A 145 -0.90 -5.83 -9.22
C VAL A 145 -0.88 -7.06 -10.15
N THR A 146 -1.24 -8.24 -9.63
CA THR A 146 -1.30 -9.50 -10.40
C THR A 146 -2.63 -9.70 -11.11
N ARG A 147 -3.59 -8.78 -10.94
CA ARG A 147 -5.00 -8.93 -11.34
C ARG A 147 -5.53 -7.75 -12.15
N MET A 148 -4.65 -6.85 -12.59
CA MET A 148 -5.03 -5.58 -13.21
C MET A 148 -5.92 -5.79 -14.44
N GLU A 149 -5.52 -6.67 -15.37
CA GLU A 149 -6.31 -6.98 -16.58
C GLU A 149 -7.71 -7.52 -16.21
N TRP A 150 -7.78 -8.47 -15.28
CA TRP A 150 -9.06 -9.04 -14.86
C TRP A 150 -9.96 -7.99 -14.20
N LEU A 151 -9.39 -7.10 -13.37
CA LEU A 151 -10.13 -6.01 -12.74
C LEU A 151 -10.63 -4.99 -13.79
N ASP A 152 -9.81 -4.62 -14.77
CA ASP A 152 -10.20 -3.68 -15.84
C ASP A 152 -11.35 -4.22 -16.69
N ARG A 153 -11.33 -5.53 -16.97
CA ARG A 153 -12.39 -6.22 -17.71
C ARG A 153 -13.73 -6.26 -16.99
N HIS A 154 -13.73 -6.34 -15.66
CA HIS A 154 -14.95 -6.63 -14.87
C HIS A 154 -15.48 -5.44 -14.06
N PHE A 155 -14.67 -4.40 -13.86
CA PHE A 155 -15.07 -3.19 -13.11
C PHE A 155 -15.16 -2.00 -14.08
N PRO A 156 -16.38 -1.50 -14.37
CA PRO A 156 -16.57 -0.46 -15.38
C PRO A 156 -15.91 0.86 -14.94
N GLN A 157 -15.19 1.52 -15.85
CA GLN A 157 -14.40 2.72 -15.53
C GLN A 157 -13.37 2.46 -14.41
N ALA A 158 -12.63 1.35 -14.51
CA ALA A 158 -11.47 1.11 -13.68
C ALA A 158 -10.31 2.04 -14.05
N TYR A 159 -9.66 2.56 -13.02
CA TYR A 159 -8.43 3.34 -13.04
C TYR A 159 -7.41 2.63 -12.15
N PHE A 160 -6.16 2.61 -12.59
CA PHE A 160 -5.06 2.00 -11.86
C PHE A 160 -4.00 3.05 -11.55
N LEU A 161 -3.65 3.16 -10.27
CA LEU A 161 -2.54 3.98 -9.80
C LEU A 161 -1.41 3.06 -9.33
N GLY A 162 -0.37 2.93 -10.14
CA GLY A 162 0.86 2.24 -9.77
C GLY A 162 1.71 3.09 -8.84
N VAL A 163 2.13 2.53 -7.71
CA VAL A 163 3.05 3.21 -6.78
C VAL A 163 4.38 2.46 -6.71
N THR A 164 5.43 3.14 -7.16
CA THR A 164 6.81 2.64 -7.14
C THR A 164 7.60 3.29 -6.00
N ARG A 165 8.67 2.63 -5.56
CA ARG A 165 9.58 3.11 -4.50
C ARG A 165 10.94 2.49 -4.69
N ASN A 166 12.00 3.18 -4.27
CA ASN A 166 13.36 2.66 -4.21
C ASN A 166 13.41 1.22 -3.64
N GLY A 167 14.04 0.32 -4.39
CA GLY A 167 14.04 -1.12 -4.13
C GLY A 167 14.73 -1.52 -2.83
N TYR A 168 15.77 -0.81 -2.40
CA TYR A 168 16.39 -1.05 -1.09
C TYR A 168 15.38 -0.78 0.04
N CYS A 169 14.65 0.33 -0.07
CA CYS A 169 13.70 0.76 0.95
C CYS A 169 12.46 -0.14 1.02
N ALA A 170 11.93 -0.55 -0.14
CA ALA A 170 10.81 -1.47 -0.19
C ALA A 170 11.20 -2.85 0.36
N SER A 171 12.36 -3.39 -0.05
CA SER A 171 12.85 -4.70 0.36
C SER A 171 13.18 -4.76 1.86
N GLU A 172 13.87 -3.75 2.41
CA GLU A 172 14.06 -3.58 3.86
C GLU A 172 12.72 -3.65 4.59
N GLY A 173 11.76 -2.88 4.07
CA GLY A 173 10.45 -2.78 4.64
C GLY A 173 9.65 -4.09 4.61
N ILE A 174 9.83 -4.91 3.57
CA ILE A 174 9.26 -6.25 3.47
C ILE A 174 9.91 -7.15 4.52
N ARG A 175 11.25 -7.31 4.52
CA ARG A 175 11.99 -8.12 5.50
C ARG A 175 11.57 -7.80 6.94
N ARG A 176 11.55 -6.52 7.30
CA ARG A 176 11.26 -6.08 8.67
C ARG A 176 9.83 -6.34 9.10
N LYS A 177 8.85 -6.28 8.19
CA LYS A 177 7.42 -6.34 8.54
C LYS A 177 6.72 -7.64 8.17
N ALA A 178 7.29 -8.43 7.27
CA ALA A 178 6.77 -9.74 6.94
C ALA A 178 6.96 -10.68 8.13
N ARG A 179 5.90 -11.41 8.47
CA ARG A 179 5.91 -12.45 9.51
C ARG A 179 5.27 -13.68 8.89
N PRO A 180 6.05 -14.61 8.34
CA PRO A 180 5.51 -15.83 7.74
C PRO A 180 4.72 -16.62 8.78
N ARG A 181 3.68 -17.34 8.36
CA ARG A 181 2.94 -18.22 9.28
C ARG A 181 3.78 -19.42 9.70
N PRO A 182 3.49 -20.08 10.85
CA PRO A 182 4.36 -21.11 11.42
C PRO A 182 4.86 -22.19 10.43
N ALA A 183 4.00 -22.68 9.53
CA ALA A 183 4.38 -23.68 8.53
C ALA A 183 5.47 -23.18 7.57
N VAL A 184 5.35 -21.93 7.08
CA VAL A 184 6.37 -21.30 6.24
C VAL A 184 7.60 -20.92 7.06
N ALA A 185 7.39 -20.39 8.27
CA ALA A 185 8.47 -19.94 9.15
C ALA A 185 9.43 -21.07 9.56
N LYS A 186 8.93 -22.31 9.68
CA LYS A 186 9.75 -23.51 9.94
C LYS A 186 10.83 -23.72 8.87
N THR A 187 10.57 -23.30 7.63
CA THR A 187 11.46 -23.52 6.49
C THR A 187 12.26 -22.26 6.12
N PHE A 188 11.64 -21.08 6.21
CA PHE A 188 12.22 -19.83 5.71
C PHE A 188 12.62 -18.84 6.80
N GLY A 189 12.46 -19.21 8.07
CA GLY A 189 12.71 -18.35 9.21
C GLY A 189 11.53 -17.44 9.57
N THR A 190 11.68 -16.72 10.67
CA THR A 190 10.65 -15.79 11.20
C THR A 190 10.58 -14.47 10.42
N THR A 191 11.54 -14.22 9.53
CA THR A 191 11.61 -13.14 8.55
C THR A 191 12.19 -13.71 7.24
N TYR A 192 11.91 -13.06 6.11
CA TYR A 192 12.51 -13.45 4.83
C TYR A 192 13.91 -12.84 4.66
N SER A 193 14.77 -13.51 3.89
CA SER A 193 16.02 -12.94 3.40
C SER A 193 15.79 -11.66 2.59
N LEU A 194 16.81 -10.80 2.53
CA LEU A 194 16.77 -9.62 1.67
C LEU A 194 16.68 -9.97 0.19
N GLU A 195 17.31 -11.07 -0.22
CA GLU A 195 17.20 -11.58 -1.59
C GLU A 195 15.74 -11.87 -1.97
N MET A 196 15.00 -12.62 -1.13
CA MET A 196 13.57 -12.88 -1.37
C MET A 196 12.74 -11.59 -1.36
N ALA A 197 13.05 -10.65 -0.47
CA ALA A 197 12.38 -9.36 -0.45
C ALA A 197 12.65 -8.54 -1.73
N GLY A 198 13.87 -8.60 -2.25
CA GLY A 198 14.28 -8.01 -3.52
C GLY A 198 13.56 -8.65 -4.71
N GLN A 199 13.49 -9.98 -4.77
CA GLN A 199 12.75 -10.71 -5.81
C GLN A 199 11.26 -10.33 -5.80
N GLN A 200 10.66 -10.21 -4.62
CA GLN A 200 9.27 -9.76 -4.46
C GLN A 200 9.07 -8.30 -4.94
N TRP A 201 10.06 -7.43 -4.74
CA TRP A 201 10.04 -6.08 -5.27
C TRP A 201 10.16 -6.06 -6.80
N VAL A 202 11.12 -6.80 -7.36
CA VAL A 202 11.30 -6.92 -8.81
C VAL A 202 10.03 -7.44 -9.47
N ALA A 203 9.48 -8.55 -9.00
CA ALA A 203 8.28 -9.15 -9.56
C ALA A 203 7.07 -8.21 -9.50
N ALA A 204 6.91 -7.43 -8.43
CA ALA A 204 5.81 -6.47 -8.32
C ALA A 204 5.91 -5.32 -9.35
N ASN A 205 7.11 -4.78 -9.58
CA ASN A 205 7.30 -3.73 -10.59
C ASN A 205 7.22 -4.27 -12.02
N GLN A 206 7.65 -5.52 -12.24
CA GLN A 206 7.41 -6.22 -13.50
C GLN A 206 5.91 -6.43 -13.76
N SER A 207 5.14 -6.86 -12.76
CA SER A 207 3.69 -6.99 -12.87
C SER A 207 2.98 -5.64 -13.07
N LEU A 208 3.42 -4.56 -12.42
CA LEU A 208 2.92 -3.20 -12.69
C LEU A 208 3.10 -2.84 -14.17
N ARG A 209 4.32 -3.02 -14.69
CA ARG A 209 4.65 -2.71 -16.08
C ARG A 209 3.84 -3.54 -17.07
N ALA A 210 3.74 -4.85 -16.85
CA ALA A 210 2.96 -5.72 -17.72
C ALA A 210 1.48 -5.37 -17.66
N GLY A 211 0.93 -5.17 -16.45
CA GLY A 211 -0.46 -4.77 -16.25
C GLY A 211 -0.79 -3.41 -16.86
N ALA A 212 0.13 -2.44 -16.81
CA ALA A 212 -0.06 -1.13 -17.42
C ALA A 212 -0.29 -1.20 -18.95
N GLN A 213 0.22 -2.23 -19.62
CA GLN A 213 0.01 -2.46 -21.05
C GLN A 213 -1.35 -3.13 -21.35
N LEU A 214 -2.00 -3.69 -20.33
CA LEU A 214 -3.22 -4.49 -20.46
C LEU A 214 -4.48 -3.77 -19.99
N VAL A 215 -4.35 -2.59 -19.39
CA VAL A 215 -5.47 -1.83 -18.83
C VAL A 215 -5.68 -0.51 -19.54
N GLN A 216 -6.93 -0.04 -19.59
CA GLN A 216 -7.28 1.18 -20.32
C GLN A 216 -6.75 2.47 -19.67
N ARG A 217 -6.67 2.51 -18.33
CA ARG A 217 -6.41 3.74 -17.57
C ARG A 217 -5.39 3.48 -16.49
N TYR A 218 -4.14 3.80 -16.78
CA TYR A 218 -3.02 3.65 -15.87
C TYR A 218 -2.28 4.97 -15.67
N HIS A 219 -1.92 5.24 -14.42
CA HIS A 219 -0.99 6.30 -14.04
C HIS A 219 -0.01 5.75 -13.02
N GLU A 220 1.25 6.17 -13.09
CA GLU A 220 2.30 5.72 -12.17
C GLU A 220 2.89 6.91 -11.41
N ILE A 221 3.12 6.72 -10.12
CA ILE A 221 3.75 7.71 -9.25
C ILE A 221 4.84 7.08 -8.39
N ARG A 222 6.01 7.72 -8.34
CA ARG A 222 7.05 7.37 -7.38
C ARG A 222 6.67 7.90 -6.01
N TYR A 223 6.81 7.05 -5.00
CA TYR A 223 6.60 7.43 -3.61
C TYR A 223 7.42 8.66 -3.23
N GLU A 224 8.67 8.73 -3.68
CA GLU A 224 9.58 9.84 -3.43
C GLU A 224 9.06 11.17 -4.02
N ASP A 225 8.52 11.13 -5.23
CA ASP A 225 7.95 12.32 -5.90
C ASP A 225 6.68 12.78 -5.19
N LEU A 226 5.80 11.84 -4.82
CA LEU A 226 4.58 12.15 -4.07
C LEU A 226 4.89 12.79 -2.71
N MET A 227 5.95 12.37 -2.02
CA MET A 227 6.29 12.93 -0.70
C MET A 227 7.06 14.26 -0.80
N SER A 228 7.81 14.48 -1.88
CA SER A 228 8.54 15.74 -2.10
C SER A 228 7.63 16.87 -2.59
N GLN A 229 6.71 16.58 -3.51
CA GLN A 229 5.77 17.55 -4.08
C GLN A 229 4.31 17.05 -3.97
N PRO A 230 3.76 16.88 -2.76
CA PRO A 230 2.47 16.22 -2.57
C PRO A 230 1.31 16.97 -3.21
N ALA A 231 1.22 18.29 -3.08
CA ALA A 231 0.11 19.06 -3.65
C ALA A 231 0.04 18.92 -5.18
N ARG A 232 1.19 19.06 -5.85
CA ARG A 232 1.30 18.92 -7.30
C ARG A 232 0.90 17.52 -7.76
N ASN A 233 1.52 16.48 -7.20
CA ASN A 233 1.28 15.10 -7.64
C ASN A 233 -0.16 14.65 -7.34
N LEU A 234 -0.75 15.06 -6.21
CA LEU A 234 -2.16 14.77 -5.92
C LEU A 234 -3.10 15.45 -6.92
N ALA A 235 -2.84 16.71 -7.29
CA ALA A 235 -3.59 17.41 -8.31
C ALA A 235 -3.53 16.71 -9.67
N GLU A 236 -2.35 16.23 -10.08
CA GLU A 236 -2.18 15.43 -11.30
C GLU A 236 -2.97 14.11 -11.25
N ILE A 237 -2.93 13.39 -10.13
CA ILE A 237 -3.68 12.14 -9.96
C ILE A 237 -5.19 12.37 -9.99
N TRP A 238 -5.72 13.42 -9.33
CA TRP A 238 -7.15 13.72 -9.38
C TRP A 238 -7.60 14.12 -10.79
N LYS A 239 -6.80 14.89 -11.52
CA LYS A 239 -7.04 15.20 -12.94
C LYS A 239 -7.06 13.93 -13.78
N PHE A 240 -6.12 13.01 -13.58
CA PHE A 240 -6.09 11.71 -14.26
C PHE A 240 -7.39 10.90 -14.02
N ILE A 241 -7.89 10.88 -12.77
CA ILE A 241 -9.16 10.22 -12.43
C ILE A 241 -10.36 10.97 -13.05
N GLY A 242 -10.19 12.20 -13.52
CA GLY A 242 -11.25 13.07 -14.01
C GLY A 242 -12.10 13.61 -12.87
N LEU A 243 -11.46 14.05 -11.79
CA LEU A 243 -12.07 14.76 -10.67
C LEU A 243 -11.60 16.22 -10.64
N PRO A 244 -12.43 17.16 -10.13
CA PRO A 244 -11.97 18.51 -9.85
C PRO A 244 -10.86 18.48 -8.79
N VAL A 245 -9.88 19.35 -8.90
CA VAL A 245 -8.81 19.44 -7.89
C VAL A 245 -9.37 20.22 -6.69
N PRO A 246 -9.46 19.63 -5.48
CA PRO A 246 -9.88 20.34 -4.28
C PRO A 246 -8.77 21.32 -3.83
N GLU A 247 -9.05 22.14 -2.81
CA GLU A 247 -8.00 22.92 -2.15
C GLU A 247 -6.89 21.98 -1.66
N VAL A 248 -5.70 22.18 -2.19
CA VAL A 248 -4.51 21.41 -1.82
C VAL A 248 -3.30 22.33 -1.79
N GLN A 249 -2.53 22.27 -0.70
CA GLN A 249 -1.36 23.09 -0.51
C GLN A 249 -0.29 22.35 0.29
N ASP A 250 0.97 22.50 -0.13
CA ASP A 250 2.10 21.99 0.63
C ASP A 250 2.25 22.80 1.92
N THR A 251 2.60 22.11 3.00
CA THR A 251 2.91 22.71 4.30
C THR A 251 4.33 22.36 4.72
N LEU A 252 4.88 23.07 5.71
CA LEU A 252 6.23 22.84 6.21
C LEU A 252 6.48 21.36 6.55
N GLY A 253 5.51 20.70 7.18
CA GLY A 253 5.57 19.30 7.60
C GLY A 253 4.86 18.30 6.69
N GLY A 254 4.24 18.73 5.58
CA GLY A 254 3.51 17.82 4.71
C GLY A 254 2.56 18.49 3.73
N VAL A 255 1.27 18.15 3.78
CA VAL A 255 0.26 18.65 2.86
C VAL A 255 -1.09 18.84 3.54
N ARG A 256 -1.82 19.87 3.15
CA ARG A 256 -3.21 20.08 3.53
C ARG A 256 -4.11 19.83 2.33
N VAL A 257 -5.13 18.99 2.50
CA VAL A 257 -6.14 18.70 1.47
C VAL A 257 -7.51 18.97 2.07
N ASN A 258 -8.26 19.92 1.50
CA ASN A 258 -9.61 20.28 1.91
C ASN A 258 -9.71 20.51 3.44
N GLY A 259 -8.84 21.38 3.97
CA GLY A 259 -8.73 21.69 5.40
C GLY A 259 -8.10 20.59 6.28
N ARG A 260 -7.84 19.39 5.75
CA ARG A 260 -7.25 18.28 6.51
C ARG A 260 -5.74 18.25 6.36
N GLU A 261 -5.03 18.38 7.49
CA GLU A 261 -3.56 18.34 7.55
C GLU A 261 -3.02 16.90 7.57
N PHE A 262 -1.99 16.64 6.76
CA PHE A 262 -1.25 15.38 6.70
C PHE A 262 0.24 15.65 6.93
N GLN A 263 0.76 15.14 8.04
CA GLN A 263 2.20 15.14 8.30
C GLN A 263 2.89 14.05 7.47
N LEU A 264 3.92 14.44 6.71
CA LEU A 264 4.66 13.57 5.80
C LEU A 264 6.15 13.59 6.15
N GLN A 265 6.81 12.44 6.00
CA GLN A 265 8.26 12.36 6.16
C GLN A 265 8.92 12.79 4.84
N ARG A 266 9.60 13.94 4.85
CA ARG A 266 10.31 14.46 3.66
C ARG A 266 11.54 13.61 3.32
N GLU A 267 12.30 13.19 4.33
CA GLU A 267 13.40 12.23 4.18
C GLU A 267 12.89 10.79 4.15
N THR A 268 12.19 10.47 3.07
CA THR A 268 11.43 9.23 2.91
C THR A 268 12.24 7.94 3.07
N ASN A 269 13.52 7.98 2.72
CA ASN A 269 14.36 6.79 2.58
C ASN A 269 15.49 6.68 3.62
N ARG A 270 15.87 7.77 4.32
CA ARG A 270 16.96 7.78 5.33
C ARG A 270 16.80 6.66 6.35
N GLY A 271 15.60 6.55 6.92
CA GLY A 271 15.33 5.54 7.92
C GLY A 271 15.49 4.12 7.41
N SER A 272 15.23 3.84 6.13
CA SER A 272 15.47 2.50 5.57
C SER A 272 16.94 2.23 5.36
N PHE A 273 17.68 3.20 4.82
CA PHE A 273 19.12 3.07 4.61
C PHE A 273 19.89 2.91 5.92
N SER A 274 19.50 3.59 7.00
CA SER A 274 20.12 3.41 8.31
C SER A 274 19.93 2.02 8.94
N ARG A 275 19.08 1.17 8.35
CA ARG A 275 18.85 -0.22 8.78
C ARG A 275 19.47 -1.26 7.84
N LEU A 276 20.23 -0.82 6.82
CA LEU A 276 20.90 -1.68 5.87
C LEU A 276 22.41 -1.52 6.05
N THR A 277 23.12 -2.63 6.19
CA THR A 277 24.58 -2.65 6.17
C THR A 277 25.10 -2.56 4.73
N ALA A 278 26.40 -2.32 4.54
CA ALA A 278 27.02 -2.39 3.22
C ALA A 278 26.82 -3.77 2.55
N ASN A 279 26.89 -4.85 3.33
CA ASN A 279 26.62 -6.20 2.84
C ASN A 279 25.14 -6.41 2.44
N ASP A 280 24.20 -5.87 3.23
CA ASP A 280 22.78 -5.89 2.88
C ASP A 280 22.51 -5.17 1.54
N ILE A 281 23.16 -4.02 1.33
CA ILE A 281 23.07 -3.25 0.07
C ILE A 281 23.67 -4.05 -1.09
N ALA A 282 24.86 -4.63 -0.94
CA ALA A 282 25.48 -5.44 -1.99
C ALA A 282 24.61 -6.66 -2.37
N GLN A 283 24.07 -7.37 -1.37
CA GLN A 283 23.17 -8.50 -1.60
C GLN A 283 21.91 -8.07 -2.34
N LEU A 284 21.26 -6.98 -1.91
CA LEU A 284 20.07 -6.47 -2.60
C LEU A 284 20.39 -6.02 -4.02
N ARG A 285 21.48 -5.27 -4.21
CA ARG A 285 21.89 -4.73 -5.52
C ARG A 285 21.97 -5.83 -6.57
N SER A 286 22.57 -6.98 -6.22
CA SER A 286 22.67 -8.13 -7.12
C SER A 286 21.33 -8.63 -7.67
N VAL A 287 20.24 -8.42 -6.93
CA VAL A 287 18.87 -8.82 -7.31
C VAL A 287 18.11 -7.70 -7.99
N ILE A 288 18.21 -6.47 -7.47
CA ILE A 288 17.30 -5.38 -7.83
C ILE A 288 17.84 -4.44 -8.91
N GLN A 289 19.14 -4.49 -9.23
CA GLN A 289 19.81 -3.48 -10.07
C GLN A 289 19.09 -3.21 -11.40
N GLY A 290 18.73 -4.25 -12.16
CA GLY A 290 18.15 -4.05 -13.50
C GLY A 290 16.78 -3.38 -13.45
N GLU A 291 15.97 -3.68 -12.42
CA GLU A 291 14.67 -3.03 -12.26
C GLU A 291 14.81 -1.63 -11.62
N MET A 292 15.83 -1.40 -10.79
CA MET A 292 16.18 -0.06 -10.28
C MET A 292 16.59 0.90 -11.39
N GLU A 293 17.49 0.47 -12.29
CA GLU A 293 17.93 1.25 -13.45
C GLU A 293 16.76 1.59 -14.35
N ARG A 294 15.91 0.59 -14.63
CA ARG A 294 14.72 0.78 -15.46
C ARG A 294 13.75 1.82 -14.86
N LEU A 295 13.56 1.79 -13.54
CA LEU A 295 12.74 2.75 -12.81
C LEU A 295 13.47 4.07 -12.48
N ARG A 296 14.71 4.25 -12.99
CA ARG A 296 15.55 5.44 -12.79
C ARG A 296 15.77 5.77 -11.32
N TYR A 297 15.97 4.74 -10.49
CA TYR A 297 16.44 4.90 -9.13
C TYR A 297 17.97 4.87 -9.09
N PRO A 298 18.61 5.72 -8.25
CA PRO A 298 20.04 5.63 -8.04
C PRO A 298 20.41 4.28 -7.42
N LEU A 299 21.46 3.66 -7.95
CA LEU A 299 22.00 2.42 -7.39
C LEU A 299 22.87 2.70 -6.17
N ASP A 300 23.57 3.83 -6.17
CA ASP A 300 24.46 4.25 -5.10
C ASP A 300 23.68 4.77 -3.90
N VAL A 301 24.16 4.38 -2.72
CA VAL A 301 23.59 4.76 -1.44
C VAL A 301 24.62 5.62 -0.74
N GLU A 302 24.33 6.90 -0.57
CA GLU A 302 25.12 7.76 0.28
C GLU A 302 24.86 7.36 1.75
N PHE A 303 25.81 6.64 2.35
CA PHE A 303 25.83 6.45 3.78
C PHE A 303 26.34 7.74 4.41
N THR A 304 25.43 8.52 4.98
CA THR A 304 25.86 9.50 5.97
C THR A 304 26.20 8.70 7.22
N GLU A 305 27.49 8.55 7.53
CA GLU A 305 27.90 8.10 8.85
C GLU A 305 27.20 8.96 9.90
N PRO A 306 26.68 8.38 10.99
CA PRO A 306 26.19 9.18 12.09
C PRO A 306 27.33 10.07 12.56
N GLN A 307 27.19 11.38 12.39
CA GLN A 307 28.12 12.35 12.97
C GLN A 307 28.15 12.05 14.46
N THR A 308 29.29 11.54 14.92
CA THR A 308 29.54 11.42 16.35
C THR A 308 29.76 12.86 16.79
N GLU A 309 28.73 13.51 17.32
CA GLU A 309 28.91 14.79 18.01
C GLU A 309 29.89 14.53 19.15
N CYS A 310 31.16 14.84 18.90
CA CYS A 310 32.17 14.96 19.92
C CYS A 310 31.73 16.15 20.78
N LEU A 311 30.98 15.87 21.84
CA LEU A 311 30.76 16.82 22.92
C LEU A 311 32.14 17.08 23.55
N THR A 312 32.86 18.08 23.02
CA THR A 312 33.97 18.67 23.74
C THR A 312 33.39 19.35 24.97
N GLU A 313 33.52 18.68 26.12
CA GLU A 313 33.34 19.31 27.41
C GLU A 313 34.30 20.50 27.52
N THR A 314 33.76 21.71 27.38
CA THR A 314 34.47 22.91 27.81
C THR A 314 34.59 22.84 29.33
N ARG A 315 35.72 22.30 29.83
CA ARG A 315 36.12 22.46 31.23
C ARG A 315 36.23 23.96 31.50
N ARG A 316 35.25 24.52 32.24
CA ARG A 316 35.46 25.76 32.99
C ARG A 316 36.52 25.47 34.04
N HIS A 317 37.75 25.93 33.82
CA HIS A 317 38.64 26.23 34.93
C HIS A 317 38.22 27.58 35.50
N GLY A 318 37.84 27.57 36.78
CA GLY A 318 37.89 28.77 37.60
C GLY A 318 39.34 29.15 37.86
N ASP A 319 39.57 30.45 38.00
CA ASP A 319 40.29 31.08 39.12
C ASP A 319 40.98 32.38 38.65
N ALA A 320 40.33 33.50 39.00
CA ALA A 320 40.91 34.71 39.59
C ALA A 320 39.77 35.72 39.83
#